data_AF-A0ABD2VWJ7-F1
#
_entry.id   AF-A0ABD2VWJ7-F1
#
_cell.length_a   1.000
_cell.length_b   1.000
_cell.length_c   1.000
_cell.angle_alpha   90.00
_cell.angle_beta   90.00
_cell.angle_gamma   90.00
#
_symmetry.space_group_name_H-M   'P 1'
#
loop_
_entity.id
_entity.type
_entity.pdbx_description
1 polymer ?
#
loop_
_entity_poly.entity_id
_entity_poly.type
_entity_poly.pdbx_seq_one_letter_code
_entity_poly.pdbx_strand_id
1 'polypeptide(L)'
;MKLQFKLFFIVFFPLVQRSLSMMKAFKDDHSKCGCPAVWQRQPRQYDGGGRQTGRIFNGKPTRRGAWPWQVSLQLLHPKLGFVGHWCGGVLVHENWVLTAAHCIHNELFNLPIGALWTAVLGEWELDSGGRGTARLPIERIVIHEHFENYVNDIACLDNKI
;
A
#
# COMPACT_ATOMS: atom_id res chain seq x y z
N MET A 1 -14.24 -44.91 -45.82
CA MET A 1 -13.18 -44.13 -45.14
C MET A 1 -13.81 -43.28 -44.02
N LYS A 2 -14.00 -43.84 -42.82
CA LYS A 2 -14.63 -43.19 -41.65
C LYS A 2 -13.67 -43.20 -40.46
N LEU A 3 -12.44 -42.71 -40.62
CA LEU A 3 -11.42 -42.80 -39.57
C LEU A 3 -10.46 -41.60 -39.52
N GLN A 4 -10.94 -40.37 -39.70
CA GLN A 4 -10.09 -39.17 -39.50
C GLN A 4 -10.78 -38.02 -38.73
N PHE A 5 -12.05 -38.13 -38.34
CA PHE A 5 -12.76 -37.02 -37.66
C PHE A 5 -12.96 -37.18 -36.15
N LYS A 6 -12.53 -38.30 -35.55
CA LYS A 6 -12.69 -38.52 -34.09
C LYS A 6 -11.48 -38.08 -33.25
N LEU A 7 -10.32 -37.82 -33.85
CA LEU A 7 -9.11 -37.48 -33.09
C LEU A 7 -9.00 -35.97 -32.76
N PHE A 8 -9.69 -35.10 -33.50
CA PHE A 8 -9.62 -33.65 -33.26
C PHE A 8 -10.45 -33.18 -32.05
N PHE A 9 -11.53 -33.90 -31.69
CA PHE A 9 -12.39 -33.51 -30.57
C PHE A 9 -11.91 -33.96 -29.19
N ILE A 10 -11.01 -34.95 -29.11
CA ILE A 10 -10.56 -35.48 -27.81
C ILE A 10 -9.39 -34.66 -27.23
N VAL A 11 -8.60 -34.00 -28.07
CA VAL A 11 -7.42 -33.24 -27.61
C VAL A 11 -7.73 -31.78 -27.29
N PHE A 12 -8.78 -31.19 -27.88
CA PHE A 12 -9.15 -29.79 -27.65
C PHE A 12 -10.10 -29.57 -26.46
N PHE A 13 -10.79 -30.59 -25.96
CA PHE A 13 -11.81 -30.44 -24.92
C PHE A 13 -11.32 -30.43 -23.45
N PRO A 14 -10.13 -30.94 -23.06
CA PRO A 14 -9.70 -30.83 -21.66
C PRO A 14 -8.91 -29.55 -21.36
N LEU A 15 -8.48 -28.77 -22.37
CA LEU A 15 -7.72 -27.53 -22.16
C LEU A 15 -8.60 -26.31 -21.84
N VAL A 16 -9.88 -26.34 -22.20
CA VAL A 16 -10.81 -25.21 -21.92
C VAL A 16 -11.48 -25.33 -20.53
N GLN A 17 -11.46 -26.52 -19.90
CA GLN A 17 -12.15 -26.74 -18.62
C GLN A 17 -11.26 -26.59 -17.37
N ARG A 18 -9.96 -26.33 -17.49
CA ARG A 18 -9.03 -26.33 -16.34
C ARG A 18 -8.63 -24.98 -15.75
N SER A 19 -9.25 -23.86 -16.14
CA SER A 19 -8.95 -22.56 -15.49
C SER A 19 -10.15 -21.64 -15.29
N LEU A 20 -11.31 -22.19 -14.94
CA LEU A 20 -12.37 -21.39 -14.30
C LEU A 20 -12.29 -21.40 -12.76
N SER A 21 -11.31 -22.13 -12.19
CA SER A 21 -11.07 -22.16 -10.75
C SER A 21 -10.12 -21.06 -10.23
N MET A 22 -9.59 -20.18 -11.10
CA MET A 22 -8.65 -19.12 -10.71
C MET A 22 -9.19 -17.69 -10.82
N MET A 23 -10.49 -17.50 -11.11
CA MET A 23 -11.13 -16.18 -11.14
C MET A 23 -12.41 -16.13 -10.29
N LYS A 24 -12.38 -16.79 -9.14
CA LYS A 24 -13.13 -16.31 -7.97
C LYS A 24 -12.13 -15.70 -6.99
N ALA A 25 -11.38 -14.71 -7.46
CA ALA A 25 -11.15 -13.58 -6.57
C ALA A 25 -12.56 -13.13 -6.21
N PHE A 26 -12.91 -13.35 -4.93
CA PHE A 26 -14.12 -12.77 -4.36
C PHE A 26 -14.17 -11.35 -4.89
N LYS A 27 -15.27 -10.98 -5.54
CA LYS A 27 -15.52 -9.58 -5.90
C LYS A 27 -15.66 -8.89 -4.57
N ASP A 28 -14.52 -8.57 -3.96
CA ASP A 28 -14.44 -7.87 -2.70
C ASP A 28 -15.17 -6.57 -2.98
N ASP A 29 -16.28 -6.42 -2.27
CA ASP A 29 -17.10 -5.23 -2.36
C ASP A 29 -16.24 -4.08 -1.82
N HIS A 30 -15.48 -3.46 -2.72
CA HIS A 30 -14.61 -2.31 -2.45
C HIS A 30 -15.41 -1.11 -1.90
N SER A 31 -16.74 -1.20 -1.82
CA SER A 31 -17.60 -0.22 -1.15
C SER A 31 -17.35 -0.07 0.35
N LYS A 32 -16.67 -1.03 1.00
CA LYS A 32 -16.26 -0.92 2.41
C LYS A 32 -14.77 -0.67 2.54
N CYS A 33 -14.37 0.61 2.53
CA CYS A 33 -13.02 1.01 2.90
C CYS A 33 -12.71 0.66 4.37
N GLY A 34 -11.42 0.51 4.71
CA GLY A 34 -10.98 0.34 6.10
C GLY A 34 -11.17 -1.05 6.74
N CYS A 35 -11.60 -2.07 5.98
CA CYS A 35 -11.67 -3.44 6.48
C CYS A 35 -10.34 -4.19 6.23
N PRO A 36 -9.68 -4.76 7.26
CA PRO A 36 -8.49 -5.57 7.04
C PRO A 36 -8.84 -6.86 6.29
N ALA A 37 -7.97 -7.29 5.37
CA ALA A 37 -8.10 -8.59 4.69
C ALA A 37 -8.05 -9.79 5.66
N VAL A 38 -7.60 -9.54 6.90
CA VAL A 38 -7.54 -10.51 8.00
C VAL A 38 -8.50 -10.08 9.10
N TRP A 39 -9.52 -10.89 9.39
CA TRP A 39 -10.58 -10.61 10.37
C TRP A 39 -10.07 -10.47 11.83
N GLN A 40 -8.85 -10.92 12.10
CA GLN A 40 -8.20 -10.72 13.40
C GLN A 40 -7.21 -9.56 13.28
N ARG A 41 -7.62 -8.37 13.76
CA ARG A 41 -6.64 -7.37 14.20
C ARG A 41 -5.69 -8.07 15.16
N GLN A 42 -4.39 -8.03 14.90
CA GLN A 42 -3.42 -8.59 15.85
C GLN A 42 -3.68 -7.94 17.21
N PRO A 43 -4.03 -8.72 18.25
CA PRO A 43 -4.24 -8.15 19.56
C PRO A 43 -2.93 -7.50 20.01
N ARG A 44 -3.01 -6.29 20.56
CA ARG A 44 -1.93 -5.77 21.41
C ARG A 44 -1.81 -6.75 22.57
N GLN A 45 -0.85 -7.67 22.53
CA GLN A 45 -0.55 -8.50 23.69
C GLN A 45 -0.06 -7.55 24.80
N TYR A 46 -0.87 -7.47 25.85
CA TYR A 46 -0.55 -6.69 27.04
C TYR A 46 0.34 -7.55 27.93
N ASP A 47 1.64 -7.34 27.83
CA ASP A 47 2.63 -7.97 28.69
C ASP A 47 2.67 -7.12 29.97
N GLY A 48 1.92 -7.52 30.99
CA GLY A 48 1.53 -6.67 32.11
C GLY A 48 2.67 -6.00 32.89
N GLY A 49 2.41 -4.74 33.30
CA GLY A 49 3.02 -4.11 34.47
C GLY A 49 4.34 -3.36 34.26
N GLY A 50 4.28 -2.13 33.73
CA GLY A 50 5.39 -1.18 33.83
C GLY A 50 4.97 0.23 33.40
N ARG A 51 5.28 1.25 34.21
CA ARG A 51 5.07 2.66 33.84
C ARG A 51 6.04 3.03 32.73
N GLN A 52 5.60 2.97 31.48
CA GLN A 52 6.45 3.19 30.32
C GLN A 52 6.36 4.64 29.81
N THR A 53 7.44 5.40 29.99
CA THR A 53 7.67 6.67 29.28
C THR A 53 8.31 6.34 27.92
N GLY A 54 7.49 5.90 26.98
CA GLY A 54 7.85 5.56 25.60
C GLY A 54 6.73 4.73 24.95
N ARG A 55 6.16 5.18 23.84
CA ARG A 55 4.92 4.58 23.28
C ARG A 55 5.14 3.25 22.55
N ILE A 56 6.38 2.89 22.21
CA ILE A 56 6.72 1.59 21.60
C ILE A 56 7.96 1.03 22.30
N PHE A 57 7.77 -0.02 23.11
CA PHE A 57 8.81 -0.85 23.72
C PHE A 57 8.44 -2.31 23.38
N ASN A 58 9.37 -3.14 22.91
CA ASN A 58 9.12 -4.53 22.47
C ASN A 58 8.05 -4.73 21.37
N GLY A 59 8.15 -3.98 20.25
CA GLY A 59 7.31 -4.24 19.08
C GLY A 59 7.49 -5.67 18.52
N LYS A 60 6.45 -6.21 17.88
CA LYS A 60 6.46 -7.52 17.22
C LYS A 60 6.12 -7.35 15.72
N PRO A 61 6.71 -8.15 14.81
CA PRO A 61 6.34 -8.14 13.40
C PRO A 61 4.83 -8.31 13.20
N THR A 62 4.28 -7.56 12.26
CA THR A 62 2.84 -7.67 11.98
C THR A 62 2.54 -8.93 11.16
N ARG A 63 1.28 -9.40 11.16
CA ARG A 63 0.84 -10.38 10.17
C ARG A 63 0.70 -9.67 8.82
N ARG A 64 1.12 -10.32 7.74
CA ARG A 64 0.91 -9.79 6.37
C ARG A 64 -0.57 -9.44 6.17
N GLY A 65 -0.84 -8.23 5.70
CA GLY A 65 -2.20 -7.74 5.43
C GLY A 65 -3.03 -7.34 6.67
N ALA A 66 -2.46 -7.33 7.88
CA ALA A 66 -3.18 -6.89 9.08
C ALA A 66 -3.54 -5.40 9.05
N TRP A 67 -2.76 -4.59 8.32
CA TRP A 67 -2.91 -3.14 8.20
C TRP A 67 -2.83 -2.73 6.73
N PRO A 68 -3.83 -3.07 5.90
CA PRO A 68 -3.73 -2.92 4.44
C PRO A 68 -3.70 -1.46 3.97
N TRP A 69 -4.12 -0.53 4.82
CA TRP A 69 -4.05 0.91 4.56
C TRP A 69 -2.66 1.52 4.84
N GLN A 70 -1.70 0.75 5.36
CA GLN A 70 -0.34 1.26 5.58
C GLN A 70 0.34 1.54 4.25
N VAL A 71 0.91 2.73 4.11
CA VAL A 71 1.59 3.20 2.90
C VAL A 71 3.05 3.49 3.21
N SER A 72 3.92 3.04 2.31
CA SER A 72 5.31 3.48 2.21
C SER A 72 5.40 4.59 1.17
N LEU A 73 5.67 5.82 1.59
CA LEU A 73 5.94 6.94 0.68
C LEU A 73 7.40 6.89 0.26
N GLN A 74 7.61 6.72 -1.05
CA GLN A 74 8.94 6.66 -1.65
C GLN A 74 9.26 7.96 -2.38
N LEU A 75 10.50 8.43 -2.21
CA LEU A 75 10.97 9.71 -2.74
C LEU A 75 12.06 9.52 -3.80
N LEU A 76 11.88 10.17 -4.94
CA LEU A 76 12.93 10.45 -5.92
C LEU A 76 13.45 11.88 -5.68
N HIS A 77 14.57 12.02 -4.99
CA HIS A 77 15.13 13.32 -4.66
C HIS A 77 15.97 13.86 -5.84
N PRO A 78 15.79 15.11 -6.30
CA PRO A 78 16.47 15.65 -7.49
C PRO A 78 18.01 15.59 -7.42
N LYS A 79 18.58 15.69 -6.20
CA LYS A 79 20.04 15.66 -5.99
C LYS A 79 20.60 14.31 -5.55
N LEU A 80 19.77 13.47 -4.91
CA LEU A 80 20.23 12.22 -4.28
C LEU A 80 19.81 10.98 -5.07
N GLY A 81 18.97 11.16 -6.09
CA GLY A 81 18.37 10.05 -6.81
C GLY A 81 17.26 9.39 -5.99
N PHE A 82 17.03 8.11 -6.23
CA PHE A 82 15.98 7.36 -5.56
C PHE A 82 16.36 7.06 -4.10
N VAL A 83 15.64 7.67 -3.16
CA VAL A 83 15.86 7.51 -1.71
C VAL A 83 15.19 6.25 -1.16
N GLY A 84 14.16 5.73 -1.85
CA GLY A 84 13.34 4.65 -1.33
C GLY A 84 12.35 5.14 -0.28
N HIS A 85 12.07 4.33 0.74
CA HIS A 85 11.13 4.68 1.80
C HIS A 85 11.60 5.93 2.56
N TRP A 86 10.79 6.98 2.50
CA TRP A 86 11.05 8.24 3.19
C TRP A 86 10.13 8.44 4.39
N CYS A 87 8.83 8.22 4.19
CA CYS A 87 7.80 8.45 5.19
C CYS A 87 6.71 7.38 5.15
N GLY A 88 5.92 7.32 6.23
CA GLY A 88 4.65 6.58 6.25
C GLY A 88 3.51 7.39 5.66
N GLY A 89 2.43 6.70 5.30
CA GLY A 89 1.14 7.30 4.98
C GLY A 89 0.01 6.31 5.25
N VAL A 90 -1.23 6.78 5.12
CA VAL A 90 -2.44 5.99 5.28
C VAL A 90 -3.35 6.16 4.07
N LEU A 91 -3.74 5.06 3.44
CA LEU A 91 -4.76 5.09 2.39
C LEU A 91 -6.13 5.36 3.03
N VAL A 92 -6.71 6.52 2.74
CA VAL A 92 -8.00 6.96 3.30
C VAL A 92 -9.15 6.90 2.28
N HIS A 93 -8.80 6.88 1.01
CA HIS A 93 -9.70 6.66 -0.13
C HIS A 93 -8.94 5.85 -1.17
N GLU A 94 -9.64 5.26 -2.15
CA GLU A 94 -9.01 4.52 -3.27
C GLU A 94 -7.85 5.27 -3.94
N ASN A 95 -7.92 6.60 -3.90
CA ASN A 95 -7.00 7.51 -4.60
C ASN A 95 -6.30 8.52 -3.68
N TRP A 96 -6.57 8.49 -2.38
CA TRP A 96 -6.04 9.48 -1.45
C TRP A 96 -5.22 8.83 -0.34
N VAL A 97 -3.99 9.31 -0.21
CA VAL A 97 -3.08 8.96 0.88
C VAL A 97 -2.94 10.16 1.80
N LEU A 98 -3.20 9.96 3.09
CA LEU A 98 -2.96 10.92 4.16
C LEU A 98 -1.53 10.73 4.70
N THR A 99 -0.81 11.82 4.93
CA THR A 99 0.51 11.82 5.57
C THR A 99 0.74 13.13 6.32
N ALA A 100 1.94 13.31 6.87
CA ALA A 100 2.37 14.53 7.52
C ALA A 100 2.89 15.54 6.48
N ALA A 101 2.64 16.83 6.70
CA ALA A 101 3.15 17.89 5.85
C ALA A 101 4.69 17.95 5.86
N HIS A 102 5.30 17.69 7.02
CA HIS A 102 6.76 17.69 7.16
C HIS A 102 7.45 16.60 6.32
N CYS A 103 6.73 15.56 5.90
CA CYS A 103 7.28 14.59 4.98
C CYS A 103 7.62 15.22 3.63
N ILE A 104 6.86 16.23 3.19
CA ILE A 104 6.99 16.89 1.89
C ILE A 104 7.74 18.23 2.00
N HIS A 105 7.52 18.95 3.10
CA HIS A 105 8.06 20.28 3.37
C HIS A 105 8.73 20.34 4.75
N ASN A 106 10.06 20.30 4.80
CA ASN A 106 10.83 20.39 6.03
C ASN A 106 12.14 21.18 5.82
N GLU A 107 12.97 21.25 6.86
CA GLU A 107 14.25 21.95 6.85
C GLU A 107 15.26 21.41 5.81
N LEU A 108 15.13 20.14 5.40
CA LEU A 108 16.02 19.50 4.43
C LEU A 108 15.61 19.82 2.99
N PHE A 109 14.30 19.85 2.71
CA PHE A 109 13.77 20.12 1.37
C PHE A 109 12.29 20.54 1.37
N ASN A 110 11.89 21.16 0.26
CA ASN A 110 10.51 21.46 -0.10
C ASN A 110 10.19 20.83 -1.47
N LEU A 111 9.53 19.67 -1.50
CA LEU A 111 9.30 18.90 -2.73
C LEU A 111 7.81 18.56 -2.98
N PRO A 112 6.90 19.55 -3.11
CA PRO A 112 5.48 19.32 -3.37
C PRO A 112 5.19 19.01 -4.86
N ILE A 113 6.04 18.19 -5.48
CA ILE A 113 5.97 17.83 -6.91
C ILE A 113 5.58 16.36 -6.98
N GLY A 114 4.34 16.06 -7.41
CA GLY A 114 3.79 14.70 -7.42
C GLY A 114 4.69 13.66 -8.08
N ALA A 115 5.30 14.00 -9.23
CA ALA A 115 6.20 13.12 -9.98
C ALA A 115 7.45 12.63 -9.21
N LEU A 116 7.78 13.25 -8.08
CA LEU A 116 8.87 12.81 -7.20
C LEU A 116 8.44 11.77 -6.16
N TRP A 117 7.13 11.51 -6.02
CA TRP A 117 6.56 10.69 -4.98
C TRP A 117 5.85 9.46 -5.54
N THR A 118 6.01 8.34 -4.85
CA THR A 118 5.25 7.11 -5.13
C THR A 118 4.73 6.53 -3.83
N ALA A 119 3.42 6.30 -3.74
CA ALA A 119 2.80 5.59 -2.63
C ALA A 119 2.85 4.07 -2.92
N VAL A 120 3.48 3.31 -2.04
CA VAL A 120 3.57 1.85 -2.15
C VAL A 120 2.70 1.20 -1.09
N LEU A 121 1.77 0.36 -1.53
CA LEU A 121 0.75 -0.29 -0.70
C LEU A 121 0.90 -1.80 -0.74
N GLY A 122 0.41 -2.46 0.31
CA GLY A 122 0.50 -3.91 0.46
C GLY A 122 1.91 -4.41 0.78
N GLU A 123 2.87 -3.50 0.97
CA GLU A 123 4.22 -3.85 1.42
C GLU A 123 4.20 -4.24 2.90
N TRP A 124 4.90 -5.31 3.22
CA TRP A 124 5.05 -5.85 4.57
C TRP A 124 6.51 -5.89 5.01
N GLU A 125 7.44 -6.00 4.07
CA GLU A 125 8.88 -6.07 4.32
C GLU A 125 9.61 -5.23 3.28
N LEU A 126 10.13 -4.07 3.70
CA LEU A 126 10.70 -3.06 2.80
C LEU A 126 11.87 -3.60 1.96
N ASP A 127 12.62 -4.58 2.47
CA ASP A 127 13.80 -5.15 1.82
C ASP A 127 13.47 -6.38 0.94
N SER A 128 12.20 -6.78 0.84
CA SER A 128 11.79 -8.04 0.20
C SER A 128 11.68 -7.99 -1.33
N GLY A 129 11.93 -6.83 -1.94
CA GLY A 129 11.86 -6.63 -3.40
C GLY A 129 10.44 -6.52 -3.96
N GLY A 130 9.42 -6.20 -3.14
CA GLY A 130 8.13 -5.67 -3.62
C GLY A 130 7.17 -6.68 -4.25
N ARG A 131 7.24 -7.96 -3.90
CA ARG A 131 6.26 -8.95 -4.42
C ARG A 131 4.87 -8.71 -3.84
N GLY A 132 3.92 -8.38 -4.71
CA GLY A 132 2.50 -8.18 -4.34
C GLY A 132 2.13 -6.76 -3.90
N THR A 133 2.98 -5.76 -4.18
CA THR A 133 2.73 -4.36 -3.81
C THR A 133 2.12 -3.55 -4.94
N ALA A 134 1.11 -2.72 -4.65
CA ALA A 134 0.64 -1.70 -5.57
C ALA A 134 1.51 -0.45 -5.46
N ARG A 135 1.91 0.13 -6.60
CA ARG A 135 2.66 1.40 -6.67
C ARG A 135 1.78 2.45 -7.32
N LEU A 136 1.41 3.47 -6.57
CA LEU A 136 0.57 4.57 -7.03
C LEU A 136 1.47 5.80 -7.25
N PRO A 137 1.67 6.25 -8.50
CA PRO A 137 2.28 7.55 -8.75
C PRO A 137 1.38 8.65 -8.17
N ILE A 138 1.99 9.71 -7.66
CA ILE A 138 1.25 10.84 -7.08
C ILE A 138 1.15 11.94 -8.13
N GLU A 139 -0.07 12.43 -8.35
CA GLU A 139 -0.32 13.50 -9.31
C GLU A 139 -0.30 14.86 -8.60
N ARG A 140 -0.98 14.93 -7.45
CA ARG A 140 -1.16 16.18 -6.73
C ARG A 140 -0.92 16.00 -5.24
N ILE A 141 -0.28 17.00 -4.65
CA ILE A 141 -0.02 17.08 -3.22
C ILE A 141 -0.70 18.32 -2.67
N VAL A 142 -1.49 18.14 -1.62
CA VAL A 142 -2.15 19.21 -0.87
C VAL A 142 -1.55 19.24 0.52
N ILE A 143 -0.72 20.24 0.78
CA ILE A 143 -0.24 20.55 2.13
C ILE A 143 -1.28 21.45 2.78
N HIS A 144 -1.55 21.26 4.08
CA HIS A 144 -2.44 22.15 4.80
C HIS A 144 -1.96 23.61 4.72
N GLU A 145 -2.85 24.54 4.38
CA GLU A 145 -2.51 25.95 4.07
C GLU A 145 -1.83 26.68 5.24
N HIS A 146 -2.13 26.26 6.46
CA HIS A 146 -1.58 26.82 7.71
C HIS A 146 -0.52 25.92 8.36
N PHE A 147 0.18 25.08 7.57
CA PHE A 147 1.28 24.28 8.09
C PHE A 147 2.47 25.17 8.45
N GLU A 148 2.84 25.21 9.73
CA GLU A 148 3.97 25.99 10.23
C GLU A 148 4.54 25.36 11.49
N ASN A 149 5.86 25.17 11.58
CA ASN A 149 6.53 24.65 12.77
C ASN A 149 5.87 23.38 13.37
N TYR A 150 5.50 22.41 12.52
CA TYR A 150 4.79 21.18 12.89
C TYR A 150 3.35 21.38 13.44
N VAL A 151 2.83 22.61 13.42
CA VAL A 151 1.40 22.91 13.59
C VAL A 151 0.69 22.66 12.27
N ASN A 152 -0.48 22.03 12.32
CA ASN A 152 -1.23 21.58 11.14
C ASN A 152 -0.41 20.69 10.20
N ASP A 153 0.38 19.78 10.78
CA ASP A 153 1.27 18.85 10.10
C ASP A 153 0.51 17.72 9.40
N ILE A 154 -0.25 18.08 8.36
CA ILE A 154 -1.09 17.18 7.60
C ILE A 154 -1.04 17.52 6.12
N ALA A 155 -0.96 16.49 5.29
CA ALA A 155 -1.00 16.60 3.84
C ALA A 155 -1.72 15.41 3.20
N CYS A 156 -2.34 15.66 2.06
CA CYS A 156 -3.06 14.67 1.28
C CYS A 156 -2.41 14.54 -0.10
N LEU A 157 -2.14 13.30 -0.51
CA LEU A 157 -1.56 12.96 -1.82
C LEU A 157 -2.65 12.26 -2.64
N ASP A 158 -2.90 12.79 -3.83
CA ASP A 158 -3.93 12.32 -4.77
C ASP A 158 -3.25 11.67 -5.98
N ASN A 159 -3.70 10.48 -6.35
CA ASN A 159 -3.23 9.74 -7.53
C ASN A 159 -4.24 9.79 -8.70
N LYS A 160 -5.30 10.60 -8.61
CA LYS A 160 -6.34 10.67 -9.64
C LYS A 160 -5.79 11.32 -10.90
N ILE A 161 -5.64 10.50 -11.94
CA ILE A 161 -5.36 10.89 -13.34
C ILE A 161 -6.62 11.46 -13.98
#